data_AF-A0A6A3GNM5-F1
#
_entry.id   AF-A0A6A3GNM5-F1
#
_cell.length_a   1.000
_cell.length_b   1.000
_cell.length_c   1.000
_cell.angle_alpha   90.00
_cell.angle_beta   90.00
_cell.angle_gamma   90.00
#
_symmetry.space_group_name_H-M   'P 1'
#
loop_
_entity.id
_entity.type
_entity.pdbx_description
1 polymer ?
#
loop_
_entity_poly.entity_id
_entity_poly.type
_entity_poly.pdbx_seq_one_letter_code
_entity_poly.pdbx_strand_id
1 'polypeptide(L)'
;MLFADVQIRLEGLRQIANDSLIASTISSFTITMQSLQNVFPHLVDDAGDQKQRRERIVSQLLGQRIALTGSVRFGWDSASKRVTKLYAQADMVSPLLQLVSSLEDVSIIFRGALITPDCNLVVAKATT
;
A
#
# COMPACT_ATOMS: atom_id res chain seq x y z
N MET A 1 -0.73 -12.67 6.91
CA MET A 1 -1.47 -11.39 6.73
C MET A 1 -0.51 -10.36 6.14
N LEU A 2 -0.96 -9.50 5.24
CA LEU A 2 -0.08 -8.53 4.55
C LEU A 2 0.40 -7.43 5.51
N PHE A 3 -0.52 -6.81 6.25
CA PHE A 3 -0.23 -5.79 7.25
C PHE A 3 -1.07 -5.99 8.51
N ALA A 4 -0.57 -5.58 9.68
CA ALA A 4 -1.29 -5.67 10.96
C ALA A 4 -2.08 -4.41 11.29
N ASP A 5 -3.09 -4.51 12.18
CA ASP A 5 -3.86 -3.36 12.70
C ASP A 5 -4.35 -2.40 11.61
N VAL A 6 -4.94 -2.98 10.56
CA VAL A 6 -5.46 -2.24 9.41
C VAL A 6 -6.73 -1.51 9.81
N GLN A 7 -6.74 -0.18 9.64
CA GLN A 7 -7.88 0.69 9.90
C GLN A 7 -8.08 1.61 8.69
N ILE A 8 -9.33 1.81 8.28
CA ILE A 8 -9.67 2.72 7.19
C ILE A 8 -10.66 3.74 7.73
N ARG A 9 -10.31 5.02 7.59
CA ARG A 9 -11.15 6.15 7.96
C ARG A 9 -11.62 6.88 6.72
N LEU A 10 -12.92 7.15 6.66
CA LEU A 10 -13.52 8.03 5.66
C LEU A 10 -13.28 9.48 6.06
N GLU A 11 -12.55 10.23 5.22
CA GLU A 11 -12.32 11.66 5.43
C GLU A 11 -13.40 12.51 4.75
N GLY A 12 -14.01 12.00 3.69
CA GLY A 12 -15.09 12.69 3.02
C GLY A 12 -15.67 11.89 1.88
N LEU A 13 -16.89 12.25 1.49
CA LEU A 13 -17.61 11.65 0.37
C LEU A 13 -18.10 12.75 -0.56
N ARG A 14 -17.89 12.58 -1.86
CA ARG A 14 -18.31 13.54 -2.87
C ARG A 14 -18.97 12.83 -4.04
N GLN A 15 -20.11 13.34 -4.49
CA GLN A 15 -20.72 12.91 -5.74
C GLN A 15 -20.01 13.58 -6.92
N ILE A 16 -19.58 12.78 -7.87
CA ILE A 16 -18.84 13.25 -9.06
C ILE A 16 -19.64 13.01 -10.36
N ALA A 17 -20.65 12.15 -10.31
CA ALA A 17 -21.66 11.96 -11.34
C ALA A 17 -22.95 11.39 -10.71
N ASN A 18 -24.05 11.36 -11.46
CA ASN A 18 -25.32 10.79 -10.98
C ASN A 18 -25.19 9.33 -10.51
N ASP A 19 -24.26 8.60 -11.10
CA ASP A 19 -23.98 7.18 -10.88
C ASP A 19 -22.61 6.95 -10.24
N SER A 20 -21.97 7.98 -9.66
CA SER A 20 -20.63 7.82 -9.12
C SER A 20 -20.30 8.74 -7.95
N LEU A 21 -19.71 8.13 -6.91
CA LEU A 21 -19.24 8.76 -5.69
C LEU A 21 -17.75 8.50 -5.53
N ILE A 22 -17.01 9.45 -4.97
CA ILE A 22 -15.64 9.27 -4.53
C ILE A 22 -15.54 9.49 -3.03
N ALA A 23 -14.99 8.51 -2.33
CA ALA A 23 -14.62 8.60 -0.94
C ALA A 23 -13.13 8.93 -0.84
N SER A 24 -12.78 9.97 -0.09
CA SER A 24 -11.40 10.20 0.35
C SER A 24 -11.17 9.43 1.64
N THR A 25 -10.04 8.72 1.75
CA THR A 25 -9.77 7.83 2.88
C THR A 25 -8.38 8.03 3.44
N ILE A 26 -8.21 7.80 4.74
CA ILE A 26 -6.92 7.50 5.36
C ILE A 26 -6.91 6.03 5.76
N SER A 27 -5.96 5.27 5.23
CA SER A 27 -5.76 3.87 5.57
C SER A 27 -4.48 3.73 6.41
N SER A 28 -4.59 3.18 7.62
CA SER A 28 -3.45 2.99 8.50
C SER A 28 -3.22 1.54 8.83
N PHE A 29 -1.97 1.12 8.92
CA PHE A 29 -1.58 -0.25 9.24
C PHE A 29 -0.16 -0.29 9.83
N THR A 30 0.18 -1.40 10.46
CA THR A 30 1.49 -1.64 11.06
C THR A 30 2.30 -2.62 10.23
N ILE A 31 3.55 -2.27 9.92
CA ILE A 31 4.50 -3.18 9.26
C ILE A 31 5.10 -4.10 10.32
N THR A 32 4.78 -5.39 10.25
CA THR A 32 5.33 -6.41 11.15
C THR A 32 6.43 -7.20 10.46
N MET A 33 7.13 -8.08 11.21
CA MET A 33 8.07 -9.02 10.60
C MET A 33 7.39 -9.91 9.55
N GLN A 34 6.14 -10.33 9.82
CA GLN A 34 5.35 -11.09 8.87
C GLN A 34 4.97 -10.26 7.63
N SER A 35 4.76 -8.95 7.78
CA SER A 35 4.57 -8.03 6.65
C SER A 35 5.82 -7.94 5.79
N LEU A 36 6.99 -7.80 6.40
CA LEU A 36 8.26 -7.78 5.67
C LEU A 36 8.47 -9.07 4.88
N GLN A 37 8.24 -10.22 5.50
CA GLN A 37 8.38 -11.53 4.82
C GLN A 37 7.36 -11.71 3.68
N ASN A 38 6.12 -11.27 3.83
CA ASN A 38 5.07 -11.53 2.85
C ASN A 38 4.97 -10.45 1.75
N VAL A 39 5.39 -9.22 2.03
CA VAL A 39 5.19 -8.07 1.14
C VAL A 39 6.52 -7.56 0.59
N PHE A 40 7.59 -7.62 1.37
CA PHE A 40 8.93 -7.14 1.00
C PHE A 40 10.00 -8.22 1.20
N PRO A 41 9.80 -9.46 0.70
CA PRO A 41 10.66 -10.60 1.01
C PRO A 41 12.14 -10.34 0.68
N HIS A 42 12.41 -9.58 -0.38
CA HIS A 42 13.75 -9.20 -0.81
C HIS A 42 14.51 -8.34 0.22
N LEU A 43 13.83 -7.68 1.15
CA LEU A 43 14.48 -6.95 2.24
C LEU A 43 14.97 -7.89 3.35
N VAL A 44 14.41 -9.09 3.46
CA VAL A 44 14.72 -10.07 4.52
C VAL A 44 15.68 -11.14 4.04
N ASP A 45 15.48 -11.68 2.84
CA ASP A 45 16.13 -12.92 2.39
C ASP A 45 17.39 -12.72 1.55
N ASP A 46 17.67 -11.50 1.07
CA ASP A 46 18.80 -11.25 0.17
C ASP A 46 20.12 -11.07 0.93
N ALA A 47 21.16 -11.81 0.53
CA ALA A 47 22.52 -11.77 1.06
C ALA A 47 23.50 -10.94 0.22
N GLY A 48 23.03 -10.20 -0.80
CA GLY A 48 23.89 -9.38 -1.66
C GLY A 48 24.51 -8.15 -1.00
N ASP A 49 25.34 -7.44 -1.77
CA ASP A 49 26.26 -6.34 -1.37
C ASP A 49 25.62 -5.16 -0.61
N GLN A 50 24.29 -5.02 -0.63
CA GLN A 50 23.54 -3.95 0.02
C GLN A 50 23.00 -4.33 1.42
N LYS A 51 23.57 -5.35 2.07
CA LYS A 51 23.07 -5.91 3.34
C LYS A 51 22.84 -4.85 4.43
N GLN A 52 23.85 -4.03 4.72
CA GLN A 52 23.75 -2.98 5.77
C GLN A 52 22.65 -1.97 5.47
N ARG A 53 22.48 -1.59 4.20
CA ARG A 53 21.44 -0.65 3.76
C ARG A 53 20.06 -1.26 3.91
N ARG A 54 19.87 -2.53 3.54
CA ARG A 54 18.61 -3.27 3.74
C ARG A 54 18.27 -3.43 5.22
N GLU A 55 19.24 -3.81 6.05
CA GLU A 55 19.05 -3.93 7.51
C GLU A 55 18.61 -2.59 8.12
N ARG A 56 19.20 -1.47 7.68
CA ARG A 56 18.75 -0.14 8.08
C ARG A 56 17.30 0.12 7.66
N ILE A 57 16.94 -0.14 6.40
CA ILE A 57 15.55 0.01 5.91
C ILE A 57 14.59 -0.87 6.74
N VAL A 58 14.92 -2.15 6.96
CA VAL A 58 14.11 -3.06 7.78
C VAL A 58 13.91 -2.52 9.19
N SER A 59 14.97 -2.01 9.82
CA SER A 59 14.87 -1.40 11.15
C SER A 59 13.99 -0.14 11.18
N GLN A 60 13.96 0.64 10.09
CA GLN A 60 13.09 1.80 9.97
C GLN A 60 11.63 1.41 9.73
N LEU A 61 11.35 0.31 9.02
CA LEU A 61 9.99 -0.14 8.72
C LEU A 61 9.36 -0.95 9.85
N LEU A 62 10.12 -1.83 10.50
CA LEU A 62 9.61 -2.80 11.46
C LEU A 62 8.93 -2.11 12.65
N GLY A 63 7.68 -2.47 12.91
CA GLY A 63 6.86 -1.93 13.99
C GLY A 63 6.23 -0.57 13.68
N GLN A 64 6.52 0.05 12.54
CA GLN A 64 5.96 1.36 12.21
C GLN A 64 4.50 1.27 11.81
N ARG A 65 3.72 2.22 12.33
CA ARG A 65 2.35 2.48 11.89
C ARG A 65 2.36 3.51 10.75
N ILE A 66 2.05 3.04 9.55
CA ILE A 66 1.97 3.83 8.33
C ILE A 66 0.54 4.34 8.16
N ALA A 67 0.38 5.58 7.69
CA ALA A 67 -0.91 6.13 7.28
C ALA A 67 -0.83 6.60 5.82
N LEU A 68 -1.72 6.06 4.98
CA LEU A 68 -1.82 6.34 3.56
C LEU A 68 -3.01 7.26 3.30
N THR A 69 -2.83 8.24 2.42
CA THR A 69 -3.96 8.90 1.78
C THR A 69 -4.41 8.07 0.59
N GLY A 70 -5.72 7.98 0.40
CA GLY A 70 -6.28 7.21 -0.70
C GLY A 70 -7.67 7.68 -1.07
N SER A 71 -8.23 7.03 -2.07
CA SER A 71 -9.62 7.23 -2.48
C SER A 71 -10.24 5.95 -3.00
N VAL A 72 -11.55 5.83 -2.82
CA VAL A 72 -12.36 4.76 -3.39
C VAL A 72 -13.47 5.39 -4.22
N ARG A 73 -13.48 5.10 -5.52
CA ARG A 73 -14.56 5.46 -6.43
C ARG A 73 -15.58 4.33 -6.50
N PHE A 74 -16.83 4.67 -6.22
CA PHE A 74 -17.98 3.80 -6.34
C PHE A 74 -18.68 4.10 -7.66
N GLY A 75 -18.96 3.04 -8.43
CA GLY A 75 -19.90 3.07 -9.55
C GLY A 75 -21.24 2.53 -9.09
N TRP A 76 -22.32 3.19 -9.48
CA TRP A 76 -23.67 2.93 -9.02
C TRP A 76 -24.58 2.62 -10.21
N ASP A 77 -25.37 1.56 -10.14
CA ASP A 77 -26.46 1.39 -11.10
C ASP A 77 -27.71 2.12 -10.61
N SER A 78 -28.10 3.15 -11.36
CA SER A 78 -29.23 4.00 -11.03
C SER A 78 -30.58 3.28 -11.11
N ALA A 79 -30.67 2.20 -11.90
CA ALA A 79 -31.86 1.36 -12.04
C ALA A 79 -32.04 0.43 -10.83
N SER A 80 -31.02 -0.36 -10.48
CA SER A 80 -31.09 -1.31 -9.35
C SER A 80 -30.76 -0.72 -7.98
N LYS A 81 -30.30 0.53 -7.91
CA LYS A 81 -29.86 1.23 -6.68
C LYS A 81 -28.76 0.47 -5.93
N ARG A 82 -27.76 -0.05 -6.66
CA ARG A 82 -26.66 -0.86 -6.11
C ARG A 82 -25.31 -0.37 -6.58
N VAL A 83 -24.28 -0.59 -5.77
CA VAL A 83 -22.88 -0.45 -6.18
C VAL A 83 -22.54 -1.56 -7.17
N THR A 84 -22.01 -1.21 -8.33
CA THR A 84 -21.58 -2.16 -9.37
C THR A 84 -20.07 -2.22 -9.54
N LYS A 85 -19.35 -1.18 -9.14
CA LYS A 85 -17.88 -1.08 -9.30
C LYS A 85 -17.24 -0.37 -8.12
N LEU A 86 -16.03 -0.81 -7.77
CA LEU A 86 -15.15 -0.18 -6.80
C LEU A 86 -13.78 -0.01 -7.45
N TYR A 87 -13.24 1.20 -7.42
CA TYR A 87 -11.86 1.48 -7.82
C TYR A 87 -11.16 2.16 -6.65
N ALA A 88 -10.18 1.49 -6.07
CA ALA A 88 -9.42 1.98 -4.94
C ALA A 88 -8.00 2.35 -5.39
N GLN A 89 -7.47 3.43 -4.83
CA GLN A 89 -6.09 3.85 -5.00
C GLN A 89 -5.58 4.47 -3.69
N ALA A 90 -4.30 4.29 -3.39
CA ALA A 90 -3.66 4.88 -2.22
C ALA A 90 -2.19 5.20 -2.52
N ASP A 91 -1.61 6.16 -1.80
CA ASP A 91 -0.21 6.56 -1.96
C ASP A 91 0.64 5.99 -0.82
N MET A 92 1.44 4.94 -1.12
CA MET A 92 2.42 4.38 -0.18
C MET A 92 3.80 5.06 -0.27
N VAL A 93 4.08 5.83 -1.33
CA VAL A 93 5.38 6.48 -1.53
C VAL A 93 5.57 7.60 -0.53
N SER A 94 4.59 8.49 -0.40
CA SER A 94 4.69 9.66 0.48
C SER A 94 5.05 9.29 1.94
N PRO A 95 4.32 8.38 2.62
CA PRO A 95 4.64 8.04 4.00
C PRO A 95 5.94 7.24 4.14
N LEU A 96 6.29 6.39 3.17
CA LEU A 96 7.57 5.68 3.20
C LEU A 96 8.75 6.64 2.99
N LEU A 97 8.62 7.61 2.09
CA LEU A 97 9.62 8.64 1.88
C LEU A 97 9.85 9.47 3.15
N GLN A 98 8.78 9.82 3.87
CA GLN A 98 8.89 10.48 5.17
C GLN A 98 9.60 9.62 6.22
N LEU A 99 9.41 8.30 6.17
CA LEU A 99 9.99 7.38 7.14
C LEU A 99 11.47 7.10 6.90
N VAL A 100 11.90 6.90 5.65
CA VAL A 100 13.29 6.58 5.31
C VAL A 100 14.12 7.78 4.84
N SER A 101 13.47 8.92 4.56
CA SER A 101 14.09 10.19 4.15
C SER A 101 14.98 10.09 2.91
N SER A 102 14.70 9.14 2.01
CA SER A 102 15.51 8.88 0.83
C SER A 102 14.68 8.21 -0.27
N LEU A 103 14.59 8.86 -1.43
CA LEU A 103 13.86 8.30 -2.58
C LEU A 103 14.53 7.03 -3.12
N GLU A 104 15.85 6.93 -3.01
CA GLU A 104 16.60 5.74 -3.40
C GLU A 104 16.26 4.56 -2.48
N ASP A 105 16.09 4.79 -1.18
CA ASP A 105 15.65 3.75 -0.25
C ASP A 105 14.21 3.33 -0.51
N VAL A 106 13.32 4.28 -0.85
CA VAL A 106 11.94 3.96 -1.28
C VAL A 106 11.95 3.10 -2.56
N SER A 107 12.81 3.40 -3.52
CA SER A 107 13.00 2.57 -4.71
C SER A 107 13.43 1.14 -4.35
N ILE A 108 14.37 0.99 -3.40
CA ILE A 108 14.80 -0.33 -2.89
C ILE A 108 13.64 -1.07 -2.23
N ILE A 109 12.80 -0.38 -1.45
CA ILE A 109 11.61 -0.98 -0.84
C ILE A 109 10.70 -1.60 -1.91
N PHE A 110 10.44 -0.92 -3.02
CA PHE A 110 9.52 -1.42 -4.05
C PHE A 110 10.16 -2.34 -5.10
N ARG A 111 11.48 -2.35 -5.27
CA ARG A 111 12.16 -3.07 -6.38
C ARG A 111 11.89 -4.58 -6.43
N GLY A 112 11.67 -5.21 -5.28
CA GLY A 112 11.33 -6.65 -5.17
C GLY A 112 10.04 -6.90 -4.39
N ALA A 113 9.24 -5.85 -4.15
CA ALA A 113 8.03 -5.96 -3.36
C ALA A 113 6.93 -6.71 -4.12
N LEU A 114 6.09 -7.41 -3.36
CA LEU A 114 4.86 -8.04 -3.86
C LEU A 114 3.66 -7.09 -3.84
N ILE A 115 3.93 -5.80 -3.62
CA ILE A 115 2.96 -4.70 -3.66
C ILE A 115 3.55 -3.55 -4.47
N THR A 116 2.70 -2.86 -5.22
CA THR A 116 3.08 -1.66 -5.98
C THR A 116 2.98 -0.40 -5.11
N PRO A 117 3.61 0.72 -5.53
CA PRO A 117 3.50 2.02 -4.86
C PRO A 117 2.08 2.52 -4.61
N ASP A 118 1.15 2.15 -5.50
CA ASP A 118 -0.28 2.48 -5.45
C ASP A 118 -1.13 1.43 -4.70
N CYS A 119 -0.47 0.55 -3.94
CA CYS A 119 -1.06 -0.48 -3.07
C CYS A 119 -1.76 -1.65 -3.79
N ASN A 120 -1.41 -1.94 -5.04
CA ASN A 120 -1.89 -3.12 -5.75
C ASN A 120 -0.97 -4.32 -5.52
N LEU A 121 -1.56 -5.52 -5.42
CA LEU A 121 -0.76 -6.75 -5.32
C LEU A 121 -0.13 -7.09 -6.66
N VAL A 122 1.16 -7.44 -6.64
CA VAL A 122 1.85 -7.94 -7.82
C VAL A 122 1.49 -9.41 -7.99
N VAL A 123 0.66 -9.73 -8.97
CA VAL A 123 0.38 -11.12 -9.34
C VAL A 123 1.59 -11.64 -10.12
N ALA A 124 2.30 -12.61 -9.58
CA ALA A 124 3.30 -13.35 -10.34
C ALA A 124 2.61 -14.00 -11.55
N LYS A 125 3.11 -13.77 -12.77
CA LYS A 125 2.68 -14.57 -13.92
C LYS A 125 2.96 -16.03 -13.59
N ALA A 126 1.94 -16.87 -13.60
CA ALA A 126 2.14 -18.30 -13.59
C ALA A 126 2.99 -18.65 -14.81
N THR A 127 4.24 -19.03 -14.58
CA THR A 127 5.09 -19.61 -15.62
C THR A 127 4.37 -20.88 -16.06
N THR A 128 3.74 -20.81 -17.24
CA THR A 128 3.07 -21.95 -17.87
C THR A 128 4.09 -22.67 -18.74
#